data_AF-A0A0R3Q8U2-F1
#
_entry.id   AF-A0A0R3Q8U2-F1
#
_cell.length_a   1.000
_cell.length_b   1.000
_cell.length_c   1.000
_cell.angle_alpha   90.00
_cell.angle_beta   90.00
_cell.angle_gamma   90.00
#
_symmetry.space_group_name_H-M   'P 1'
#
loop_
_entity.id
_entity.type
_entity.pdbx_description
1 polymer ?
#
loop_
_entity_poly.entity_id
_entity_poly.type
_entity_poly.pdbx_seq_one_letter_code
_entity_poly.pdbx_strand_id
1 'polypeptide(L)'
;MNVRDVKEESWPLIVLMQKSFAELCVTCPEIAYQYAFVYIRQTAIHLRNAMIAKRKDLIQTIYNWQFMQCLYLWSQVIAKAHRHISSKKEDVAGIRELDYPLCQITISTMKLFPSLKYFPLRLHCLRILLIIQQNCHTYIPTLSLAVELLSDALLILKKKPAKEKGMQKSIDIRCVLKVSSAHIDDAGFRRAALEELFRIHLEAAHIVQQSCAFADIVIPITHEIKSFVKNCRSTDFSRLFKSLETKLQEQSAYARGILNSSDIDLTNEALMVCLYSS
;
A
#
# COMPACT_ATOMS: atom_id res chain seq x y z
N MET A 1 -11.31 -11.43 20.38
CA MET A 1 -12.00 -11.23 19.09
C MET A 1 -11.38 -12.18 18.08
N ASN A 2 -12.17 -12.98 17.37
CA ASN A 2 -11.63 -13.98 16.45
C ASN A 2 -11.18 -13.29 15.15
N VAL A 3 -9.88 -13.03 15.03
CA VAL A 3 -9.23 -12.38 13.87
C VAL A 3 -9.36 -13.23 12.58
N ARG A 4 -9.95 -14.42 12.64
CA ARG A 4 -10.17 -15.30 11.49
C ARG A 4 -11.16 -14.71 10.48
N ASP A 5 -12.13 -13.92 10.94
CA ASP A 5 -13.14 -13.29 10.09
C ASP A 5 -13.31 -11.81 10.46
N VAL A 6 -12.91 -10.91 9.56
CA VAL A 6 -13.11 -9.46 9.72
C VAL A 6 -14.45 -9.06 9.14
N LYS A 7 -15.31 -8.47 9.96
CA LYS A 7 -16.63 -7.95 9.59
C LYS A 7 -16.65 -6.43 9.66
N GLU A 8 -17.55 -5.81 8.91
CA GLU A 8 -17.73 -4.35 8.87
C GLU A 8 -17.95 -3.76 10.27
N GLU A 9 -18.80 -4.40 11.09
CA GLU A 9 -19.07 -4.00 12.47
C GLU A 9 -17.82 -4.04 13.38
N SER A 10 -16.92 -5.00 13.14
CA SER A 10 -15.71 -5.20 13.93
C SER A 10 -14.54 -4.34 13.47
N TRP A 11 -14.57 -3.83 12.24
CA TRP A 11 -13.44 -3.13 11.63
C TRP A 11 -12.97 -1.91 12.43
N PRO A 12 -13.86 -0.98 12.87
CA PRO A 12 -13.43 0.17 13.67
C PRO A 12 -12.76 -0.23 14.98
N LEU A 13 -13.27 -1.27 15.64
CA LEU A 13 -12.70 -1.76 16.90
C LEU A 13 -11.33 -2.40 16.68
N ILE A 14 -11.14 -3.17 15.61
CA ILE A 14 -9.83 -3.75 15.25
C ILE A 14 -8.82 -2.64 15.01
N VAL A 15 -9.18 -1.60 14.25
CA VAL A 15 -8.29 -0.45 13.98
C VAL A 15 -7.96 0.29 15.27
N LEU A 16 -8.93 0.48 16.17
CA LEU A 16 -8.70 1.08 17.48
C LEU A 16 -7.69 0.25 18.29
N MET A 17 -7.89 -1.07 18.37
CA MET A 17 -6.98 -1.97 19.09
C MET A 17 -5.56 -1.92 18.52
N GLN A 18 -5.40 -1.89 17.20
CA GLN A 18 -4.08 -1.75 16.56
C GLN A 18 -3.39 -0.45 16.95
N LYS A 19 -4.12 0.67 16.92
CA LYS A 19 -3.58 1.99 17.30
C LYS A 19 -3.23 2.04 18.79
N SER A 20 -4.10 1.57 19.68
CA SER A 20 -3.83 1.52 21.11
C SER A 20 -2.64 0.62 21.44
N PHE A 21 -2.50 -0.52 20.76
CA PHE A 21 -1.32 -1.37 20.92
C PHE A 21 -0.04 -0.68 20.47
N ALA A 22 -0.07 0.04 19.33
CA ALA A 22 1.06 0.83 18.87
C ALA A 22 1.48 1.92 19.86
N GLU A 23 0.52 2.54 20.56
CA GLU A 23 0.81 3.51 21.62
C GLU A 23 1.46 2.87 22.84
N LEU A 24 1.00 1.69 23.25
CA LEU A 24 1.61 0.95 24.34
C LEU A 24 3.05 0.52 24.01
N CYS A 25 3.31 0.10 22.76
CA CYS A 25 4.63 -0.35 22.34
C CYS A 25 5.71 0.72 22.46
N VAL A 26 5.37 2.01 22.24
CA VAL A 26 6.35 3.09 22.38
C VAL A 26 6.61 3.49 23.84
N THR A 27 5.74 3.11 24.78
CA THR A 27 5.98 3.30 26.22
C THR A 27 7.02 2.32 26.77
N CYS A 28 7.09 1.10 26.22
CA CYS A 28 8.05 0.07 26.63
C CYS A 28 8.74 -0.57 25.41
N PRO A 29 9.60 0.19 24.71
CA PRO A 29 10.08 -0.20 23.39
C PRO A 29 11.09 -1.36 23.41
N GLU A 30 11.86 -1.53 24.49
CA GLU A 30 12.76 -2.68 24.65
C GLU A 30 12.00 -4.02 24.60
N ILE A 31 10.88 -4.10 25.32
CA ILE A 31 10.02 -5.28 25.35
C ILE A 31 9.31 -5.42 23.99
N ALA A 32 8.73 -4.34 23.49
CA ALA A 32 7.98 -4.36 22.23
C ALA A 32 8.87 -4.79 21.05
N TYR A 33 10.12 -4.35 20.99
CA TYR A 33 11.09 -4.72 19.96
C TYR A 33 11.34 -6.23 19.91
N GLN A 34 11.53 -6.88 21.07
CA GLN A 34 11.77 -8.32 21.12
C GLN A 34 10.63 -9.11 20.47
N TYR A 35 9.38 -8.72 20.75
CA TYR A 35 8.21 -9.33 20.11
C TYR A 35 8.14 -8.98 18.62
N ALA A 36 8.29 -7.70 18.27
CA ALA A 36 8.23 -7.22 16.88
C ALA A 36 9.21 -7.98 15.98
N PHE A 37 10.48 -8.07 16.42
CA PHE A 37 11.53 -8.76 15.70
C PHE A 37 11.19 -10.23 15.46
N VAL A 38 10.78 -10.96 16.51
CA VAL A 38 10.46 -12.39 16.41
C VAL A 38 9.25 -12.60 15.48
N TYR A 39 8.17 -11.85 15.65
CA TYR A 39 6.97 -12.04 14.83
C TYR A 39 7.17 -11.67 13.36
N ILE A 40 7.85 -10.56 13.07
CA ILE A 40 8.17 -10.17 11.69
C ILE A 40 9.10 -11.20 11.04
N ARG A 41 10.09 -11.71 11.78
CA ARG A 41 10.98 -12.78 11.30
C ARG A 41 10.22 -14.07 11.00
N GLN A 42 9.31 -14.51 11.88
CA GLN A 42 8.49 -15.70 11.63
C GLN A 42 7.57 -15.53 10.42
N THR A 43 6.97 -14.34 10.28
CA THR A 43 6.15 -13.97 9.12
C THR A 43 6.96 -14.07 7.82
N ALA A 44 8.21 -13.59 7.82
CA ALA A 44 9.12 -13.72 6.68
C ALA A 44 9.46 -15.19 6.35
N ILE A 45 9.72 -16.02 7.37
CA ILE A 45 10.02 -17.45 7.19
C ILE A 45 8.82 -18.18 6.57
N HIS A 46 7.61 -17.95 7.09
CA HIS A 46 6.39 -18.55 6.54
C HIS A 46 6.17 -18.14 5.08
N LEU A 47 6.35 -16.84 4.77
CA LEU A 47 6.23 -16.34 3.41
C LEU A 47 7.27 -16.97 2.48
N ARG A 48 8.54 -17.04 2.90
CA ARG A 48 9.62 -17.68 2.14
C ARG A 48 9.30 -19.14 1.84
N ASN A 49 8.80 -19.90 2.81
CA ASN A 49 8.41 -21.29 2.62
C ASN A 49 7.29 -21.42 1.58
N ALA A 50 6.28 -20.55 1.64
CA ALA A 50 5.21 -20.52 0.64
C ALA A 50 5.72 -20.14 -0.76
N MET A 51 6.67 -19.20 -0.87
CA MET A 51 7.27 -18.79 -2.15
C MET A 51 8.09 -19.91 -2.81
N ILE A 52 8.88 -20.65 -2.01
CA ILE A 52 9.73 -21.74 -2.53
C ILE A 52 8.87 -22.94 -2.92
N ALA A 53 8.02 -23.40 -2.01
CA ALA A 53 7.29 -24.64 -2.21
C ALA A 53 6.08 -24.48 -3.14
N LYS A 54 5.51 -23.27 -3.25
CA LYS A 54 4.34 -22.92 -4.08
C LYS A 54 3.12 -23.83 -3.88
N ARG A 55 3.04 -24.49 -2.72
CA ARG A 55 1.92 -25.38 -2.39
C ARG A 55 0.72 -24.58 -1.90
N LYS A 56 -0.48 -25.05 -2.26
CA LYS A 56 -1.74 -24.37 -1.97
C LYS A 56 -2.00 -24.20 -0.47
N ASP A 57 -1.69 -25.22 0.34
CA ASP A 57 -1.79 -25.19 1.80
C ASP A 57 -0.92 -24.07 2.39
N LEU A 58 0.33 -23.96 1.94
CA LEU A 58 1.25 -22.92 2.43
C LEU A 58 0.81 -21.53 1.99
N ILE A 59 0.35 -21.35 0.75
CA ILE A 59 -0.21 -20.06 0.29
C ILE A 59 -1.41 -19.66 1.14
N GLN A 60 -2.27 -20.59 1.55
CA GLN A 60 -3.41 -20.30 2.43
C GLN A 60 -3.00 -19.85 3.84
N THR A 61 -1.84 -20.28 4.34
CA THR A 61 -1.29 -19.78 5.62
C THR A 61 -0.81 -18.32 5.54
N ILE A 62 -0.56 -17.81 4.32
CA ILE A 62 -0.25 -16.40 4.08
C ILE A 62 -1.52 -15.60 3.72
N TYR A 63 -2.37 -16.15 2.86
CA TYR A 63 -3.55 -15.45 2.33
C TYR A 63 -4.77 -15.62 3.25
N ASN A 64 -4.64 -15.18 4.50
CA ASN A 64 -5.70 -15.16 5.50
C ASN A 64 -5.63 -13.90 6.37
N TRP A 65 -6.69 -13.68 7.16
CA TRP A 65 -6.81 -12.50 8.00
C TRP A 65 -5.79 -12.42 9.12
N GLN A 66 -5.37 -13.52 9.72
CA GLN A 66 -4.40 -13.47 10.82
C GLN A 66 -3.06 -12.92 10.32
N PHE A 67 -2.59 -13.40 9.16
CA PHE A 67 -1.39 -12.89 8.52
C PHE A 67 -1.55 -11.42 8.11
N MET A 68 -2.66 -11.05 7.47
CA MET A 68 -2.90 -9.67 7.06
C MET A 68 -2.97 -8.70 8.23
N GLN A 69 -3.65 -9.08 9.31
CA GLN A 69 -3.81 -8.28 10.52
C GLN A 69 -2.48 -8.15 11.28
N CYS A 70 -1.61 -9.16 11.21
CA CYS A 70 -0.23 -9.07 11.70
C CYS A 70 0.53 -7.96 10.95
N LEU A 71 0.46 -7.92 9.62
CA LEU A 71 1.11 -6.86 8.82
C LEU A 71 0.56 -5.47 9.17
N TYR A 72 -0.77 -5.32 9.27
CA TYR A 72 -1.38 -4.06 9.69
C TYR A 72 -0.93 -3.62 11.08
N LEU A 73 -0.95 -4.52 12.07
CA LEU A 73 -0.55 -4.22 13.44
C LEU A 73 0.89 -3.70 13.49
N TRP A 74 1.83 -4.44 12.89
CA TRP A 74 3.24 -4.04 12.92
C TRP A 74 3.50 -2.77 12.10
N SER A 75 2.75 -2.53 11.03
CA SER A 75 2.85 -1.25 10.30
C SER A 75 2.45 -0.06 11.16
N GLN A 76 1.43 -0.21 12.02
CA GLN A 76 1.02 0.86 12.96
C GLN A 76 2.06 1.08 14.06
N VAL A 77 2.62 0.00 14.62
CA VAL A 77 3.68 0.07 15.64
C VAL A 77 4.92 0.79 15.10
N ILE A 78 5.39 0.39 13.92
CA ILE A 78 6.55 1.01 13.26
C ILE A 78 6.26 2.47 12.91
N ALA A 79 5.10 2.76 12.32
CA ALA A 79 4.69 4.13 12.02
C ALA A 79 4.58 5.02 13.27
N LYS A 80 4.16 4.47 14.43
CA LYS A 80 4.15 5.20 15.70
C LYS A 80 5.58 5.42 16.22
N ALA A 81 6.46 4.43 16.11
CA ALA A 81 7.87 4.54 16.51
C ALA A 81 8.62 5.62 15.72
N HIS A 82 8.39 5.76 14.41
CA HIS A 82 8.98 6.85 13.61
C HIS A 82 8.48 8.24 14.05
N ARG A 83 7.19 8.37 14.36
CA ARG A 83 6.60 9.64 14.84
C ARG A 83 6.90 9.96 16.31
N HIS A 84 7.41 8.99 17.07
CA HIS A 84 7.69 9.17 18.49
C HIS A 84 8.90 10.08 18.69
N ILE A 85 8.68 11.22 19.35
CA ILE A 85 9.71 12.17 19.72
C ILE A 85 10.02 11.93 21.21
N SER A 86 11.18 11.33 21.50
CA SER A 86 11.70 11.16 22.86
C SER A 86 12.94 12.03 23.04
N SER A 87 13.18 12.51 24.27
CA SER A 87 14.43 13.17 24.65
C SER A 87 15.62 12.21 24.59
N LYS A 88 15.37 10.90 24.65
CA LYS A 88 16.35 9.83 24.44
C LYS A 88 16.17 9.27 23.03
N LYS A 89 17.14 9.56 22.16
CA LYS A 89 17.10 9.22 20.73
C LYS A 89 17.10 7.70 20.45
N GLU A 90 17.54 6.89 21.41
CA GLU A 90 17.76 5.45 21.23
C GLU A 90 16.57 4.55 21.59
N ASP A 91 15.56 5.07 22.32
CA ASP A 91 14.54 4.21 22.95
C ASP A 91 13.75 3.37 21.93
N VAL A 92 13.45 3.91 20.74
CA VAL A 92 12.62 3.24 19.72
C VAL A 92 13.38 2.87 18.44
N ALA A 93 14.71 3.06 18.42
CA ALA A 93 15.52 2.89 17.21
C ALA A 93 15.38 1.47 16.64
N GLY A 94 15.46 0.43 17.49
CA GLY A 94 15.31 -0.95 17.05
C GLY A 94 13.98 -1.25 16.36
N ILE A 95 12.88 -0.61 16.77
CA ILE A 95 11.56 -0.79 16.12
C ILE A 95 11.54 -0.13 14.74
N ARG A 96 12.21 1.02 14.57
CA ARG A 96 12.29 1.74 13.29
C ARG A 96 13.00 0.91 12.22
N GLU A 97 14.08 0.21 12.58
CA GLU A 97 14.85 -0.67 11.66
C GLU A 97 14.03 -1.86 11.10
N LEU A 98 12.82 -2.10 11.61
CA LEU A 98 11.94 -3.16 11.13
C LEU A 98 11.05 -2.71 9.95
N ASP A 99 11.09 -1.44 9.56
CA ASP A 99 10.30 -0.87 8.46
C ASP A 99 10.62 -1.55 7.12
N TYR A 100 11.90 -1.69 6.78
CA TYR A 100 12.35 -2.31 5.54
C TYR A 100 12.01 -3.81 5.46
N PRO A 101 12.28 -4.63 6.49
CA PRO A 101 11.80 -6.00 6.54
C PRO A 101 10.28 -6.13 6.33
N LEU A 102 9.48 -5.28 6.99
CA LEU A 102 8.02 -5.34 6.87
C LEU A 102 7.55 -4.93 5.46
N CYS A 103 8.20 -3.93 4.85
CA CYS A 103 7.96 -3.55 3.45
C CYS A 103 8.20 -4.72 2.51
N GLN A 104 9.35 -5.39 2.63
CA GLN A 104 9.72 -6.52 1.75
C GLN A 104 8.74 -7.69 1.89
N ILE A 105 8.33 -8.01 3.13
CA ILE A 105 7.31 -9.03 3.39
C ILE A 105 5.98 -8.65 2.72
N THR A 106 5.57 -7.38 2.83
CA THR A 106 4.30 -6.90 2.28
C THR A 106 4.30 -6.93 0.75
N ILE A 107 5.37 -6.48 0.11
CA ILE A 107 5.54 -6.53 -1.36
C ILE A 107 5.54 -7.98 -1.84
N SER A 108 6.28 -8.85 -1.16
CA SER A 108 6.36 -10.28 -1.49
C SER A 108 5.00 -10.98 -1.31
N THR A 109 4.23 -10.61 -0.28
CA THR A 109 2.87 -11.11 -0.04
C THR A 109 1.94 -10.71 -1.18
N MET A 110 2.00 -9.46 -1.61
CA MET A 110 1.21 -8.94 -2.74
C MET A 110 1.47 -9.74 -4.04
N LYS A 111 2.73 -10.11 -4.27
CA LYS A 111 3.20 -10.81 -5.48
C LYS A 111 3.19 -12.34 -5.39
N LEU A 112 2.84 -12.92 -4.22
CA LEU A 112 2.95 -14.36 -3.97
C LEU A 112 2.13 -15.24 -4.93
N PHE A 113 0.87 -14.87 -5.23
CA PHE A 113 0.01 -15.66 -6.12
C PHE A 113 -0.80 -14.76 -7.08
N PRO A 114 -0.60 -14.86 -8.41
CA PRO A 114 -1.21 -13.97 -9.39
C PRO A 114 -2.63 -14.41 -9.79
N SER A 115 -3.59 -14.25 -8.87
CA SER A 115 -5.02 -14.43 -9.16
C SER A 115 -5.85 -13.19 -8.85
N LEU A 116 -6.76 -12.84 -9.78
CA LEU A 116 -7.74 -11.75 -9.61
C LEU A 116 -8.66 -11.96 -8.40
N LYS A 117 -8.82 -13.21 -7.93
CA LYS A 117 -9.60 -13.50 -6.72
C LYS A 117 -9.00 -12.88 -5.46
N TYR A 118 -7.70 -12.58 -5.47
CA TYR A 118 -6.98 -11.92 -4.37
C TYR A 118 -6.69 -10.44 -4.68
N PHE A 119 -7.39 -9.84 -5.64
CA PHE A 119 -7.28 -8.40 -5.89
C PHE A 119 -7.51 -7.56 -4.61
N PRO A 120 -8.53 -7.84 -3.76
CA PRO A 120 -8.70 -7.13 -2.49
C PRO A 120 -7.50 -7.25 -1.54
N LEU A 121 -6.90 -8.45 -1.45
CA LEU A 121 -5.68 -8.67 -0.65
C LEU A 121 -4.52 -7.79 -1.13
N ARG A 122 -4.36 -7.58 -2.44
CA ARG A 122 -3.31 -6.69 -2.96
C ARG A 122 -3.59 -5.22 -2.65
N LEU A 123 -4.86 -4.80 -2.65
CA LEU A 123 -5.24 -3.45 -2.17
C LEU A 123 -4.88 -3.28 -0.69
N HIS A 124 -5.12 -4.30 0.15
CA HIS A 124 -4.69 -4.28 1.55
C HIS A 124 -3.15 -4.16 1.68
N CYS A 125 -2.38 -4.89 0.88
CA CYS A 125 -0.92 -4.75 0.86
C CYS A 125 -0.49 -3.32 0.49
N LEU A 126 -1.09 -2.72 -0.54
CA LEU A 126 -0.80 -1.33 -0.92
C LEU A 126 -1.16 -0.34 0.20
N ARG A 127 -2.28 -0.54 0.90
CA ARG A 127 -2.66 0.28 2.07
C ARG A 127 -1.63 0.18 3.20
N ILE A 128 -1.11 -1.02 3.48
CA ILE A 128 -0.04 -1.22 4.46
C ILE A 128 1.23 -0.46 4.03
N LEU A 129 1.61 -0.57 2.75
CA LEU A 129 2.77 0.14 2.22
C LEU A 129 2.60 1.67 2.30
N LEU A 130 1.39 2.20 2.04
CA LEU A 130 1.08 3.62 2.24
C LEU A 130 1.25 4.06 3.69
N ILE A 131 0.79 3.24 4.66
CA ILE A 131 0.98 3.54 6.09
C ILE A 131 2.47 3.67 6.40
N ILE A 132 3.30 2.75 5.90
CA ILE A 132 4.74 2.79 6.15
C ILE A 132 5.36 4.01 5.44
N GLN A 133 5.10 4.21 4.14
CA GLN A 133 5.70 5.27 3.34
C GLN A 133 5.35 6.68 3.85
N GLN A 134 4.13 6.88 4.33
CA GLN A 134 3.67 8.18 4.85
C GLN A 134 4.33 8.55 6.19
N ASN A 135 4.72 7.56 6.99
CA ASN A 135 5.15 7.76 8.38
C ASN A 135 6.63 7.45 8.61
N CYS A 136 7.25 6.68 7.73
CA CYS A 136 8.65 6.29 7.79
C CYS A 136 9.39 7.09 6.72
N HIS A 137 10.57 7.62 7.02
CA HIS A 137 11.39 8.40 6.09
C HIS A 137 12.07 7.51 5.04
N THR A 138 11.36 6.49 4.56
CA THR A 138 11.84 5.46 3.66
C THR A 138 11.03 5.53 2.38
N TYR A 139 11.70 5.74 1.25
CA TYR A 139 11.03 5.71 -0.03
C TYR A 139 10.55 4.29 -0.36
N ILE A 140 9.26 4.15 -0.56
CA ILE A 140 8.62 2.92 -1.05
C ILE A 140 7.99 3.25 -2.41
N PRO A 141 8.21 2.46 -3.47
CA PRO A 141 7.62 2.71 -4.78
C PRO A 141 6.13 2.30 -4.83
N THR A 142 5.33 2.68 -3.83
CA THR A 142 3.92 2.28 -3.72
C THR A 142 3.10 2.76 -4.92
N LEU A 143 3.42 3.94 -5.48
CA LEU A 143 2.78 4.44 -6.69
C LEU A 143 3.06 3.50 -7.89
N SER A 144 4.30 3.05 -8.07
CA SER A 144 4.65 2.06 -9.11
C SER A 144 3.95 0.73 -8.89
N LEU A 145 3.91 0.23 -7.65
CA LEU A 145 3.22 -1.00 -7.31
C LEU A 145 1.70 -0.90 -7.54
N ALA A 146 1.09 0.25 -7.25
CA ALA A 146 -0.34 0.49 -7.51
C ALA A 146 -0.65 0.48 -9.02
N VAL A 147 0.25 1.05 -9.83
CA VAL A 147 0.14 1.04 -11.29
C VAL A 147 0.23 -0.37 -11.86
N GLU A 148 1.08 -1.24 -11.30
CA GLU A 148 1.13 -2.65 -11.72
C GLU A 148 -0.27 -3.33 -11.65
N LEU A 149 -1.10 -2.96 -10.66
CA LEU A 149 -2.47 -3.49 -10.49
C LEU A 149 -3.47 -2.98 -11.54
N LEU A 150 -3.14 -1.97 -12.34
CA LEU A 150 -4.00 -1.53 -13.45
C LEU A 150 -4.15 -2.63 -14.51
N SER A 151 -3.13 -3.48 -14.68
CA SER A 151 -3.21 -4.65 -15.55
C SER A 151 -4.29 -5.63 -15.08
N ASP A 152 -4.33 -5.94 -13.78
CA ASP A 152 -5.38 -6.75 -13.15
C ASP A 152 -6.76 -6.07 -13.28
N ALA A 153 -6.83 -4.75 -13.10
CA ALA A 153 -8.07 -3.99 -13.25
C ALA A 153 -8.63 -4.07 -14.68
N LEU A 154 -7.78 -4.02 -15.72
CA LEU A 154 -8.22 -4.24 -17.11
C LEU A 154 -8.80 -5.64 -17.32
N LEU A 155 -8.19 -6.66 -16.70
CA LEU A 155 -8.69 -8.03 -16.78
C LEU A 155 -10.05 -8.17 -16.08
N ILE A 156 -10.24 -7.55 -14.92
CA ILE A 156 -11.52 -7.49 -14.19
C ILE A 156 -12.60 -6.82 -15.05
N LEU A 157 -12.26 -5.73 -15.73
CA LEU A 157 -13.17 -4.96 -16.59
C LEU A 157 -13.39 -5.56 -17.99
N LYS A 158 -12.68 -6.65 -18.34
CA LYS A 158 -12.73 -7.23 -19.70
C LYS A 158 -14.14 -7.68 -20.08
N LYS A 159 -14.93 -8.23 -19.16
CA LYS A 159 -16.31 -8.68 -19.44
C LYS A 159 -17.32 -7.60 -19.08
N LYS A 160 -18.45 -7.54 -19.79
CA LYS A 160 -19.60 -6.74 -19.32
C LYS A 160 -19.99 -7.21 -17.91
N PRO A 161 -20.31 -6.30 -16.99
CA PRO A 161 -20.72 -6.70 -15.63
C PRO A 161 -22.00 -7.52 -15.69
N ALA A 162 -22.14 -8.47 -14.76
CA ALA A 162 -23.40 -9.15 -14.57
C ALA A 162 -24.46 -8.11 -14.13
N LYS A 163 -25.69 -8.22 -14.65
CA LYS A 163 -26.81 -7.39 -14.17
C LYS A 163 -26.98 -7.66 -12.66
N GLU A 164 -27.18 -6.61 -11.88
CA GLU A 164 -27.52 -6.72 -10.45
C GLU A 164 -28.72 -7.65 -10.28
N LYS A 165 -28.47 -8.88 -9.86
CA LYS A 165 -29.53 -9.82 -9.50
C LYS A 165 -29.93 -9.54 -8.07
N GLY A 166 -30.84 -8.58 -7.89
CA GLY A 166 -31.42 -8.22 -6.59
C GLY A 166 -30.41 -7.67 -5.58
N MET A 167 -30.89 -7.53 -4.34
CA MET A 167 -30.17 -6.99 -3.17
C MET A 167 -29.00 -7.90 -2.75
N GLN A 168 -27.96 -8.02 -3.57
CA GLN A 168 -26.68 -8.56 -3.14
C GLN A 168 -26.10 -7.60 -2.10
N LYS A 169 -25.84 -8.11 -0.89
CA LYS A 169 -25.23 -7.33 0.19
C LYS A 169 -23.94 -6.70 -0.33
N SER A 170 -23.82 -5.37 -0.24
CA SER A 170 -22.63 -4.64 -0.68
C SER A 170 -21.38 -5.21 0.00
N ILE A 171 -20.39 -5.58 -0.80
CA ILE A 171 -19.11 -6.07 -0.28
C ILE A 171 -18.26 -4.88 0.12
N ASP A 172 -17.93 -4.78 1.40
CA ASP A 172 -16.91 -3.84 1.86
C ASP A 172 -15.52 -4.38 1.53
N ILE A 173 -14.81 -3.67 0.65
CA ILE A 173 -13.45 -4.04 0.22
C ILE A 173 -12.46 -4.11 1.40
N ARG A 174 -12.73 -3.37 2.49
CA ARG A 174 -11.90 -3.35 3.71
C ARG A 174 -12.02 -4.63 4.53
N CYS A 175 -13.07 -5.41 4.28
CA CYS A 175 -13.40 -6.61 5.04
C CYS A 175 -13.32 -7.88 4.16
N VAL A 176 -12.63 -7.83 3.02
CA VAL A 176 -12.45 -9.01 2.15
C VAL A 176 -11.01 -9.17 1.67
N LEU A 177 -10.47 -10.38 1.80
CA LEU A 177 -9.19 -10.76 1.19
C LEU A 177 -9.33 -11.51 -0.12
N LYS A 178 -10.43 -12.25 -0.28
CA LYS A 178 -10.66 -13.16 -1.40
C LYS A 178 -12.09 -13.11 -1.86
N VAL A 179 -12.28 -13.05 -3.17
CA VAL A 179 -13.60 -13.08 -3.81
C VAL A 179 -13.80 -14.32 -4.68
N SER A 180 -15.06 -14.66 -4.91
CA SER A 180 -15.47 -15.67 -5.88
C SER A 180 -15.39 -15.12 -7.30
N SER A 181 -15.44 -15.99 -8.32
CA SER A 181 -15.51 -15.52 -9.71
C SER A 181 -16.79 -14.72 -10.00
N ALA A 182 -17.89 -15.04 -9.31
CA ALA A 182 -19.16 -14.31 -9.45
C ALA A 182 -19.05 -12.87 -8.91
N HIS A 183 -18.36 -12.67 -7.78
CA HIS A 183 -18.12 -11.34 -7.24
C HIS A 183 -17.19 -10.50 -8.12
N ILE A 184 -16.21 -11.10 -8.80
CA ILE A 184 -15.38 -10.36 -9.78
C ILE A 184 -16.25 -9.79 -10.92
N ASP A 185 -17.32 -10.49 -11.28
CA ASP A 185 -18.25 -10.05 -12.33
C ASP A 185 -19.35 -9.09 -11.84
N ASP A 186 -19.45 -8.88 -10.53
CA ASP A 186 -20.42 -7.98 -9.90
C ASP A 186 -20.05 -6.50 -10.09
N ALA A 187 -21.04 -5.68 -10.44
CA ALA A 187 -20.83 -4.26 -10.71
C ALA A 187 -20.44 -3.48 -9.44
N GLY A 188 -21.03 -3.82 -8.28
CA GLY A 188 -20.73 -3.19 -7.00
C GLY A 188 -19.31 -3.47 -6.54
N PHE A 189 -18.87 -4.73 -6.62
CA PHE A 189 -17.48 -5.10 -6.33
C PHE A 189 -16.48 -4.37 -7.24
N ARG A 190 -16.71 -4.38 -8.56
CA ARG A 190 -15.82 -3.71 -9.52
C ARG A 190 -15.69 -2.22 -9.21
N ARG A 191 -16.79 -1.56 -8.85
CA ARG A 191 -16.79 -0.16 -8.42
C ARG A 191 -15.97 0.04 -7.16
N ALA A 192 -16.29 -0.66 -6.08
CA ALA A 192 -15.58 -0.53 -4.81
C ALA A 192 -14.07 -0.80 -4.95
N ALA A 193 -13.70 -1.83 -5.70
CA ALA A 193 -12.30 -2.24 -5.88
C ALA A 193 -11.48 -1.22 -6.70
N LEU A 194 -12.06 -0.64 -7.76
CA LEU A 194 -11.36 0.32 -8.62
C LEU A 194 -11.36 1.73 -8.07
N GLU A 195 -12.41 2.14 -7.35
CA GLU A 195 -12.39 3.38 -6.56
C GLU A 195 -11.34 3.31 -5.46
N GLU A 196 -11.19 2.15 -4.79
CA GLU A 196 -10.14 1.96 -3.80
C GLU A 196 -8.74 1.98 -4.41
N LEU A 197 -8.54 1.32 -5.56
CA LEU A 197 -7.28 1.41 -6.29
C LEU A 197 -6.96 2.85 -6.69
N PHE A 198 -7.96 3.61 -7.16
CA PHE A 198 -7.80 5.02 -7.51
C PHE A 198 -7.41 5.88 -6.29
N ARG A 199 -8.05 5.67 -5.13
CA ARG A 199 -7.68 6.34 -3.87
C ARG A 199 -6.24 6.06 -3.47
N ILE A 200 -5.81 4.81 -3.58
CA ILE A 200 -4.42 4.42 -3.32
C ILE A 200 -3.45 5.16 -4.24
N HIS A 201 -3.77 5.30 -5.53
CA HIS A 201 -2.91 6.07 -6.45
C HIS A 201 -2.84 7.56 -6.06
N LEU A 202 -3.96 8.16 -5.68
CA LEU A 202 -4.00 9.55 -5.23
C LEU A 202 -3.14 9.76 -3.98
N GLU A 203 -3.30 8.90 -2.98
CA GLU A 203 -2.52 8.96 -1.74
C GLU A 203 -1.02 8.71 -2.00
N ALA A 204 -0.68 7.71 -2.82
CA ALA A 204 0.70 7.42 -3.19
C ALA A 204 1.35 8.59 -3.94
N ALA A 205 0.62 9.22 -4.88
CA ALA A 205 1.09 10.38 -5.62
C ALA A 205 1.29 11.60 -4.70
N HIS A 206 0.37 11.81 -3.75
CA HIS A 206 0.46 12.89 -2.77
C HIS A 206 1.71 12.76 -1.90
N ILE A 207 2.05 11.55 -1.43
CA ILE A 207 3.25 11.31 -0.62
C ILE A 207 4.53 11.71 -1.36
N VAL A 208 4.61 11.44 -2.65
CA VAL A 208 5.82 11.71 -3.44
C VAL A 208 5.83 13.10 -4.09
N GLN A 209 4.74 13.86 -4.02
CA GLN A 209 4.54 15.09 -4.81
C GLN A 209 5.59 16.19 -4.55
N GLN A 210 6.21 16.18 -3.38
CA GLN A 210 7.23 17.15 -2.96
C GLN A 210 8.66 16.69 -3.25
N SER A 211 8.85 15.47 -3.76
CA SER A 211 10.17 14.97 -4.13
C SER A 211 10.72 15.77 -5.32
N CYS A 212 11.99 16.15 -5.26
CA CYS A 212 12.69 16.73 -6.40
C CYS A 212 12.70 15.79 -7.62
N ALA A 213 12.69 14.47 -7.37
CA ALA A 213 12.62 13.44 -8.41
C ALA A 213 11.19 13.16 -8.91
N PHE A 214 10.17 13.89 -8.43
CA PHE A 214 8.78 13.61 -8.79
C PHE A 214 8.56 13.55 -10.31
N ALA A 215 9.16 14.50 -11.05
CA ALA A 215 9.01 14.58 -12.49
C ALA A 215 9.60 13.38 -13.25
N ASP A 216 10.55 12.67 -12.66
CA ASP A 216 11.16 11.45 -13.23
C ASP A 216 10.38 10.22 -12.79
N ILE A 217 9.97 10.17 -11.52
CA ILE A 217 9.15 9.09 -10.94
C ILE A 217 7.86 8.89 -11.75
N VAL A 218 7.19 9.97 -12.15
CA VAL A 218 5.87 9.86 -12.80
C VAL A 218 5.90 9.53 -14.30
N ILE A 219 7.06 9.52 -14.95
CA ILE A 219 7.16 9.20 -16.40
C ILE A 219 6.63 7.79 -16.70
N PRO A 220 7.17 6.71 -16.11
CA PRO A 220 6.64 5.36 -16.34
C PRO A 220 5.20 5.21 -15.81
N ILE A 221 4.85 5.90 -14.72
CA ILE A 221 3.51 5.88 -14.12
C ILE A 221 2.46 6.43 -15.09
N THR A 222 2.71 7.60 -15.66
CA THR A 222 1.79 8.23 -16.61
C THR A 222 1.66 7.44 -17.90
N HIS A 223 2.72 6.75 -18.34
CA HIS A 223 2.65 5.84 -19.48
C HIS A 223 1.66 4.69 -19.25
N GLU A 224 1.78 4.00 -18.11
CA GLU A 224 0.88 2.90 -17.76
C GLU A 224 -0.55 3.36 -17.52
N ILE A 225 -0.76 4.53 -16.88
CA ILE A 225 -2.11 5.08 -16.71
C ILE A 225 -2.72 5.43 -18.07
N LYS A 226 -1.96 6.00 -19.03
CA LYS A 226 -2.43 6.24 -20.40
C LYS A 226 -2.83 4.92 -21.09
N SER A 227 -2.02 3.88 -20.92
CA SER A 227 -2.33 2.54 -21.43
C SER A 227 -3.62 1.99 -20.83
N PHE A 228 -3.81 2.12 -19.51
CA PHE A 228 -5.05 1.75 -18.83
C PHE A 228 -6.25 2.50 -19.39
N VAL A 229 -6.20 3.83 -19.48
CA VAL A 229 -7.29 4.68 -19.97
C VAL A 229 -7.72 4.30 -21.39
N LYS A 230 -6.74 4.01 -22.27
CA LYS A 230 -6.99 3.60 -23.66
C LYS A 230 -7.68 2.24 -23.75
N ASN A 231 -7.32 1.30 -22.88
CA ASN A 231 -7.80 -0.09 -22.93
C ASN A 231 -9.01 -0.36 -22.02
N CYS A 232 -9.33 0.56 -21.11
CA CYS A 232 -10.39 0.41 -20.14
C CYS A 232 -11.77 0.54 -20.81
N ARG A 233 -12.62 -0.48 -20.63
CA ARG A 233 -13.98 -0.53 -21.20
C ARG A 233 -14.98 0.36 -20.46
N SER A 234 -14.71 0.71 -19.21
CA SER A 234 -15.58 1.55 -18.39
C SER A 234 -15.21 3.00 -18.61
N THR A 235 -16.14 3.78 -19.19
CA THR A 235 -15.94 5.20 -19.45
C THR A 235 -15.74 6.00 -18.15
N ASP A 236 -16.38 5.59 -17.06
CA ASP A 236 -16.24 6.25 -15.75
C ASP A 236 -14.84 6.05 -15.17
N PHE A 237 -14.31 4.82 -15.15
CA PHE A 237 -12.94 4.57 -14.68
C PHE A 237 -11.89 5.16 -15.61
N SER A 238 -12.13 5.14 -16.93
CA SER A 238 -11.24 5.84 -17.88
C SER A 238 -11.19 7.33 -17.59
N ARG A 239 -12.34 7.98 -17.31
CA ARG A 239 -12.39 9.40 -16.92
C ARG A 239 -11.66 9.66 -15.59
N LEU A 240 -11.87 8.81 -14.58
CA LEU A 240 -11.20 8.94 -13.28
C LEU A 240 -9.67 8.88 -13.41
N PHE A 241 -9.15 7.83 -14.04
CA PHE A 241 -7.70 7.66 -14.20
C PHE A 241 -7.09 8.67 -15.19
N LYS A 242 -7.86 9.17 -16.17
CA LYS A 242 -7.43 10.29 -17.01
C LYS A 242 -7.25 11.58 -16.20
N SER A 243 -8.15 11.86 -15.26
CA SER A 243 -8.02 13.01 -14.36
C SER A 243 -6.76 12.91 -13.50
N LEU A 244 -6.46 11.72 -12.95
CA LEU A 244 -5.20 11.49 -12.23
C LEU A 244 -3.99 11.71 -13.13
N GLU A 245 -3.97 11.16 -14.35
CA GLU A 245 -2.86 11.36 -15.28
C GLU A 245 -2.60 12.83 -15.60
N THR A 246 -3.66 13.62 -15.76
CA THR A 246 -3.55 15.07 -15.99
C THR A 246 -2.94 15.76 -14.76
N LYS A 247 -3.39 15.43 -13.54
CA LYS A 247 -2.85 15.99 -12.30
C LYS A 247 -1.38 15.63 -12.07
N LEU A 248 -0.97 14.41 -12.40
CA LEU A 248 0.43 14.00 -12.32
C LEU A 248 1.30 14.80 -13.31
N GLN A 249 0.80 15.09 -14.51
CA GLN A 249 1.52 15.91 -15.49
C GLN A 249 1.63 17.38 -15.06
N GLU A 250 0.55 17.97 -14.53
CA GLU A 250 0.56 19.32 -13.97
C GLU A 250 1.60 19.44 -12.85
N GLN A 251 1.60 18.49 -11.89
CA GLN A 251 2.58 18.48 -10.80
C GLN A 251 4.01 18.25 -11.30
N SER A 252 4.19 17.43 -12.34
CA SER A 252 5.50 17.21 -12.96
C SER A 252 6.05 18.47 -13.62
N ALA A 253 5.21 19.22 -14.33
CA ALA A 253 5.59 20.49 -14.93
C ALA A 253 5.92 21.53 -13.86
N TYR A 254 5.13 21.59 -12.78
CA TYR A 254 5.39 22.45 -11.63
C TYR A 254 6.74 22.13 -10.96
N ALA A 255 7.00 20.85 -10.65
CA ALA A 255 8.26 20.42 -10.04
C ALA A 255 9.48 20.76 -10.92
N ARG A 256 9.39 20.53 -12.24
CA ARG A 256 10.45 20.95 -13.19
C ARG A 256 10.64 22.46 -13.24
N GLY A 257 9.57 23.23 -13.14
CA GLY A 257 9.64 24.69 -13.08
C GLY A 257 10.48 25.18 -11.91
N ILE A 258 10.28 24.61 -10.72
CA ILE A 258 11.07 24.91 -9.52
C ILE A 258 12.56 24.58 -9.75
N LEU A 259 12.84 23.36 -10.24
CA LEU A 259 14.21 22.91 -10.48
C LEU A 259 14.94 23.81 -11.49
N ASN A 260 14.28 24.19 -12.58
CA ASN A 260 14.86 25.05 -13.61
C ASN A 260 15.07 26.49 -13.13
N SER A 261 14.29 26.98 -12.16
CA SER A 261 14.46 28.30 -11.56
C SER A 261 15.52 28.36 -10.47
N SER A 262 15.99 27.20 -10.00
CA SER A 262 17.02 27.09 -8.97
C SER A 262 18.38 27.04 -9.64
N ASP A 263 19.17 28.12 -9.55
CA ASP A 263 20.56 28.11 -10.03
C ASP A 263 21.39 27.28 -9.03
N ILE A 264 21.63 26.01 -9.35
CA ILE A 264 22.39 25.10 -8.48
C ILE A 264 23.87 25.30 -8.79
N ASP A 265 24.50 26.18 -8.01
CA ASP A 265 25.95 26.26 -7.97
C ASP A 265 26.51 25.02 -7.24
N LEU A 266 26.93 24.03 -8.02
CA LEU A 266 27.53 22.79 -7.52
C LEU A 266 28.89 23.02 -6.83
N THR A 267 29.45 24.23 -6.86
CA THR A 267 30.66 24.59 -6.12
C THR A 267 30.38 25.19 -4.74
N ASN A 268 29.10 25.43 -4.40
CA ASN A 268 28.70 25.94 -3.10
C ASN A 268 28.44 24.80 -2.10
N GLU A 269 29.44 24.50 -1.27
CA GLU A 269 29.38 23.42 -0.26
C GLU A 269 28.19 23.54 0.71
N ALA A 270 27.69 24.75 0.99
CA ALA A 270 26.58 24.97 1.91
C ALA A 270 25.23 24.47 1.36
N LEU A 271 25.03 24.54 0.02
CA LEU A 271 23.82 24.03 -0.63
C LEU A 271 23.81 22.49 -0.71
N MET A 272 25.00 21.87 -0.77
CA MET A 272 25.14 20.42 -0.83
C MET A 272 24.80 19.72 0.49
N VAL A 273 25.03 20.36 1.65
CA VAL A 273 24.69 19.81 2.98
C VAL A 273 23.18 19.63 3.17
N CYS A 274 22.37 20.50 2.57
CA CYS A 274 20.90 20.41 2.62
C CYS A 274 20.34 19.18 1.87
N LEU A 275 21.03 18.71 0.82
CA LEU A 275 20.61 17.54 0.04
C LEU A 275 20.78 16.21 0.81
N TYR A 276 21.71 16.14 1.76
CA TYR A 276 21.92 14.94 2.59
C TYR A 276 20.99 14.86 3.81
N SER A 277 20.16 15.89 4.03
CA SER A 277 19.35 16.06 5.24
C SER A 277 17.84 15.86 5.02
N SER A 278 17.43 15.45 3.82
CA SER A 278 16.02 15.28 3.41
C SER A 278 15.60 13.82 3.31
#